data_AF-A0A841CD68-F1
#
_entry.id   AF-A0A841CD68-F1
#
_cell.length_a   1.000
_cell.length_b   1.000
_cell.length_c   1.000
_cell.angle_alpha   90.00
_cell.angle_beta   90.00
_cell.angle_gamma   90.00
#
_symmetry.space_group_name_H-M   'P 1'
#
loop_
_entity.id
_entity.type
_entity.pdbx_description
1 polymer ?
#
loop_
_entity_poly.entity_id
_entity_poly.type
_entity_poly.pdbx_seq_one_letter_code
_entity_poly.pdbx_strand_id
1 'polypeptide(L)'
;MTPEFDVFAKDCPSREVLEHLTGRWGVLVLAGLREGPARFNALRRRVDGVSEKMLAQTLQALERDGFVRREVLAAMPPSVSYSLTDLGEATADHLLAFIDHLEAHMPAVLRARAAASR
;
A
#
# COMPACT_ATOMS: atom_id res chain seq x y z
N MET A 1 -7.18 26.48 -15.01
CA MET A 1 -6.71 26.99 -13.70
C MET A 1 -7.29 26.08 -12.63
N THR A 2 -6.68 24.92 -12.47
CA THR A 2 -6.97 23.97 -11.39
C THR A 2 -6.12 24.38 -10.19
N PRO A 3 -6.64 24.39 -8.95
CA PRO A 3 -5.76 24.45 -7.81
C PRO A 3 -4.88 23.20 -7.87
N GLU A 4 -3.60 23.42 -8.13
CA GLU A 4 -2.56 22.41 -8.28
C GLU A 4 -2.41 21.69 -6.95
N PHE A 5 -2.65 20.37 -6.91
CA PHE A 5 -2.42 19.59 -5.70
C PHE A 5 -0.92 19.68 -5.36
N ASP A 6 -0.60 20.24 -4.20
CA ASP A 6 0.77 20.33 -3.70
C ASP A 6 0.91 19.49 -2.42
N VAL A 7 1.62 18.37 -2.53
CA VAL A 7 1.87 17.46 -1.41
C VAL A 7 2.71 18.12 -0.30
N PHE A 8 3.44 19.20 -0.61
CA PHE A 8 4.21 20.00 0.35
C PHE A 8 3.36 21.04 1.11
N ALA A 9 2.13 21.31 0.69
CA ALA A 9 1.18 22.10 1.47
C ALA A 9 0.56 21.26 2.59
N LYS A 10 0.49 21.84 3.81
CA LYS A 10 0.03 21.15 5.03
C LYS A 10 -1.39 20.60 4.91
N ASP A 11 -2.28 21.41 4.38
CA ASP A 11 -3.72 21.13 4.35
C ASP A 11 -4.16 20.61 2.96
N CYS A 12 -3.21 20.17 2.12
CA CYS A 12 -3.54 19.56 0.83
C CYS A 12 -3.95 18.09 1.03
N PRO A 13 -5.11 17.67 0.49
CA PRO A 13 -5.58 16.28 0.63
C PRO A 13 -4.63 15.24 0.00
N SER A 14 -3.78 15.64 -0.96
CA SER A 14 -2.78 14.75 -1.55
C SER A 14 -1.77 14.23 -0.52
N ARG A 15 -1.53 14.97 0.57
CA ARG A 15 -0.63 14.55 1.67
C ARG A 15 -1.20 13.40 2.48
N GLU A 16 -2.50 13.43 2.77
CA GLU A 16 -3.18 12.35 3.49
C GLU A 16 -3.17 11.07 2.64
N VAL A 17 -3.49 11.19 1.35
CA VAL A 17 -3.41 10.07 0.40
C VAL A 17 -1.99 9.52 0.29
N LEU A 18 -0.97 10.39 0.22
CA LEU A 18 0.43 9.95 0.26
C LEU A 18 0.71 9.13 1.52
N GLU A 19 0.28 9.58 2.69
CA GLU A 19 0.47 8.86 3.95
C GLU A 19 -0.22 7.47 3.93
N HIS A 20 -1.43 7.36 3.38
CA HIS A 20 -2.10 6.07 3.23
C HIS A 20 -1.34 5.11 2.31
N LEU A 21 -0.79 5.62 1.20
CA LEU A 21 -0.04 4.83 0.21
C LEU A 21 1.36 4.43 0.70
N THR A 22 2.12 5.38 1.24
CA THR A 22 3.54 5.19 1.63
C THR A 22 3.73 4.89 3.11
N GLY A 23 2.64 4.86 3.87
CA GLY A 23 2.65 4.38 5.25
C GLY A 23 3.15 2.93 5.32
N ARG A 24 3.48 2.48 6.54
CA ARG A 24 4.14 1.19 6.80
C ARG A 24 3.51 -0.02 6.09
N TRP A 25 2.18 0.00 5.87
CA TRP A 25 1.44 -1.13 5.32
C TRP A 25 0.84 -0.87 3.93
N GLY A 26 0.57 0.39 3.56
CA GLY A 26 -0.14 0.73 2.32
C GLY A 26 0.55 0.17 1.08
N VAL A 27 1.86 0.46 0.97
CA VAL A 27 2.70 0.00 -0.13
C VAL A 27 2.75 -1.52 -0.23
N LEU A 28 2.79 -2.23 0.91
CA LEU A 28 2.84 -3.69 0.97
C LEU A 28 1.50 -4.32 0.60
N VAL A 29 0.38 -3.69 0.97
CA VAL A 29 -0.97 -4.13 0.59
C VAL A 29 -1.17 -3.96 -0.91
N LEU A 30 -0.80 -2.82 -1.48
CA LEU A 30 -0.89 -2.59 -2.93
C LEU A 30 0.00 -3.55 -3.72
N ALA A 31 1.25 -3.73 -3.29
CA ALA A 31 2.16 -4.71 -3.88
C ALA A 31 1.59 -6.13 -3.82
N GLY A 32 1.04 -6.53 -2.68
CA GLY A 32 0.42 -7.86 -2.52
C GLY A 32 -0.84 -8.05 -3.38
N LEU A 33 -1.64 -7.01 -3.57
CA LEU A 33 -2.84 -7.04 -4.43
C LEU A 33 -2.52 -6.94 -5.92
N ARG A 34 -1.30 -6.50 -6.30
CA ARG A 34 -0.88 -6.47 -7.69
C ARG A 34 -0.76 -7.86 -8.32
N GLU A 35 -0.50 -8.88 -7.49
CA GLU A 35 -0.48 -10.30 -7.88
C GLU A 35 -1.88 -10.84 -8.22
N GLY A 36 -2.94 -10.14 -7.80
CA GLY A 36 -4.34 -10.46 -8.08
C GLY A 36 -5.26 -10.30 -6.86
N PRO A 37 -6.57 -10.57 -7.03
CA PRO A 37 -7.53 -10.47 -5.95
C PRO A 37 -7.21 -11.41 -4.78
N ALA A 38 -7.34 -10.92 -3.54
CA ALA A 38 -6.97 -11.68 -2.36
C ALA A 38 -7.98 -11.51 -1.21
N ARG A 39 -8.16 -12.59 -0.42
CA ARG A 39 -8.92 -12.54 0.84
C ARG A 39 -8.09 -11.88 1.94
N PHE A 40 -8.77 -11.34 2.95
CA PHE A 40 -8.13 -10.68 4.11
C PHE A 40 -7.00 -11.51 4.74
N ASN A 41 -7.24 -12.79 5.04
CA ASN A 41 -6.25 -13.67 5.66
C ASN A 41 -5.07 -14.00 4.73
N ALA A 42 -5.27 -13.99 3.41
CA ALA A 42 -4.18 -14.17 2.46
C ALA A 42 -3.27 -12.93 2.46
N LEU A 43 -3.87 -11.73 2.41
CA LEU A 43 -3.13 -10.47 2.52
C LEU A 43 -2.38 -10.35 3.84
N ARG A 44 -3.01 -10.71 4.96
CA ARG A 44 -2.36 -10.67 6.28
C ARG A 44 -1.13 -11.58 6.37
N ARG A 45 -1.15 -12.73 5.70
CA ARG A 45 0.03 -13.62 5.64
C ARG A 45 1.12 -13.08 4.71
N ARG A 46 0.72 -12.41 3.63
CA ARG A 46 1.66 -11.81 2.67
C ARG A 46 2.36 -10.58 3.25
N VAL A 47 1.63 -9.75 3.98
CA VAL A 47 2.13 -8.57 4.69
C VAL A 47 2.54 -9.00 6.11
N ASP A 48 3.62 -9.75 6.20
CA ASP A 48 4.08 -10.30 7.49
C ASP A 48 4.29 -9.20 8.55
N GLY A 49 3.90 -9.50 9.79
CA GLY A 49 3.96 -8.57 10.91
C GLY A 49 2.81 -7.54 11.02
N VAL A 50 1.87 -7.47 10.06
CA VAL A 50 0.68 -6.61 10.19
C VAL A 50 -0.34 -7.23 11.14
N SER A 51 -0.88 -6.44 12.08
CA SER A 51 -2.01 -6.89 12.90
C SER A 51 -3.32 -6.84 12.10
N GLU A 52 -4.33 -7.62 12.49
CA GLU A 52 -5.65 -7.59 11.84
C GLU A 52 -6.27 -6.19 11.86
N LYS A 53 -6.17 -5.50 13.01
CA LYS A 53 -6.66 -4.13 13.16
C LYS A 53 -5.98 -3.19 12.16
N MET A 54 -4.66 -3.25 12.04
CA MET A 54 -3.92 -2.36 11.14
C MET A 54 -4.23 -2.68 9.67
N LEU A 55 -4.30 -3.95 9.30
CA LEU A 55 -4.66 -4.34 7.93
C LEU A 55 -6.06 -3.88 7.56
N ALA A 56 -7.03 -4.05 8.46
CA ALA A 56 -8.40 -3.58 8.25
C ALA A 56 -8.46 -2.05 8.08
N GLN A 57 -7.72 -1.30 8.90
CA GLN A 57 -7.63 0.16 8.78
C GLN A 57 -6.98 0.59 7.46
N THR A 58 -5.89 -0.05 7.05
CA THR A 58 -5.22 0.23 5.78
C THR A 58 -6.14 -0.08 4.59
N LEU A 59 -6.79 -1.24 4.57
CA LEU A 59 -7.73 -1.58 3.50
C LEU A 59 -8.91 -0.61 3.43
N GLN A 60 -9.44 -0.18 4.58
CA GLN A 60 -10.52 0.81 4.62
C GLN A 60 -10.09 2.17 4.07
N ALA A 61 -8.87 2.62 4.36
CA ALA A 61 -8.33 3.87 3.81
C ALA A 61 -8.13 3.76 2.30
N LEU A 62 -7.49 2.69 1.83
CA LEU A 62 -7.26 2.45 0.39
C LEU A 62 -8.56 2.24 -0.39
N GLU A 63 -9.59 1.67 0.23
CA GLU A 63 -10.93 1.55 -0.34
C GLU A 63 -11.61 2.92 -0.46
N ARG A 64 -11.52 3.74 0.60
CA ARG A 64 -12.07 5.10 0.61
C ARG A 64 -11.41 6.00 -0.45
N ASP A 65 -10.09 5.87 -0.60
CA ASP A 65 -9.31 6.64 -1.58
C ASP A 65 -9.46 6.11 -3.01
N GLY A 66 -10.12 4.96 -3.18
CA GLY A 66 -10.44 4.38 -4.48
C GLY A 66 -9.31 3.55 -5.11
N PHE A 67 -8.27 3.17 -4.38
CA PHE A 67 -7.21 2.28 -4.87
C PHE A 67 -7.60 0.80 -4.77
N VAL A 68 -8.43 0.46 -3.79
CA VAL A 68 -8.84 -0.93 -3.52
C VAL A 68 -10.35 -1.06 -3.66
N ARG A 69 -10.80 -2.13 -4.30
CA ARG A 69 -12.20 -2.54 -4.33
C ARG A 69 -12.41 -3.73 -3.41
N ARG A 70 -13.40 -3.64 -2.53
CA ARG A 70 -13.89 -4.72 -1.68
C ARG A 70 -15.12 -5.37 -2.30
N GLU A 71 -15.10 -6.68 -2.49
CA GLU A 71 -16.22 -7.45 -3.04
C GLU A 71 -16.66 -8.54 -2.06
N VAL A 72 -17.97 -8.65 -1.83
CA VAL A 72 -18.56 -9.76 -1.07
C VAL A 72 -18.84 -10.90 -2.03
N LEU A 73 -18.13 -12.01 -1.84
CA LEU A 73 -18.33 -13.22 -2.62
C LEU A 73 -19.50 -14.02 -2.06
N ALA A 74 -20.48 -14.31 -2.91
CA ALA A 74 -21.59 -15.21 -2.62
C ALA A 74 -21.12 -16.68 -2.60
N ALA A 75 -20.33 -17.02 -1.59
CA ALA A 75 -19.88 -18.38 -1.29
C ALA A 75 -20.53 -18.87 0.02
N MET A 76 -20.47 -20.18 0.29
CA MET A 76 -20.75 -20.74 1.62
C MET A 76 -19.46 -21.25 2.28
N PRO A 77 -19.01 -20.65 3.40
CA PRO A 77 -19.53 -19.42 4.04
C PRO A 77 -19.21 -18.15 3.21
N PRO A 78 -19.97 -17.04 3.39
CA PRO A 78 -19.69 -15.77 2.73
C PRO A 78 -18.26 -15.32 3.00
N SER A 79 -17.60 -14.79 1.97
CA SER A 79 -16.22 -14.31 2.10
C SER A 79 -16.04 -12.99 1.39
N VAL A 80 -14.97 -12.27 1.72
CA VAL A 80 -14.65 -10.98 1.12
C VAL A 80 -13.35 -11.11 0.34
N SER A 81 -13.35 -10.54 -0.87
CA SER A 81 -12.16 -10.37 -1.70
C SER A 81 -11.80 -8.89 -1.81
N TYR A 82 -10.52 -8.61 -1.93
CA TYR A 82 -9.97 -7.29 -2.19
C TYR A 82 -9.20 -7.35 -3.50
N SER A 83 -9.32 -6.31 -4.32
CA SER A 83 -8.63 -6.19 -5.61
C SER A 83 -8.22 -4.73 -5.83
N LEU A 84 -7.24 -4.48 -6.69
CA LEU A 84 -6.94 -3.12 -7.11
C LEU A 84 -8.03 -2.59 -8.05
N THR A 85 -8.28 -1.29 -8.01
CA THR A 85 -8.95 -0.57 -9.10
C THR A 85 -7.94 -0.21 -10.17
N ASP A 86 -8.38 0.33 -11.32
CA ASP A 86 -7.47 0.82 -12.36
C ASP A 86 -6.47 1.86 -11.83
N LEU A 87 -6.94 2.75 -10.93
CA LEU A 87 -6.07 3.71 -10.23
C LEU A 87 -5.09 3.00 -9.28
N GLY A 88 -5.58 1.99 -8.56
CA GLY A 88 -4.77 1.14 -7.69
C GLY A 88 -3.66 0.41 -8.44
N GLU A 89 -3.95 -0.16 -9.61
CA GLU A 89 -2.98 -0.87 -10.45
C GLU A 89 -1.89 0.08 -10.95
N ALA A 90 -2.26 1.22 -11.55
CA ALA A 90 -1.31 2.21 -12.02
C ALA A 90 -0.42 2.74 -10.88
N THR A 91 -0.99 2.96 -9.70
CA THR A 91 -0.23 3.41 -8.52
C THR A 91 0.70 2.31 -7.98
N ALA A 92 0.22 1.06 -7.93
CA ALA A 92 1.01 -0.07 -7.48
C ALA A 92 2.25 -0.30 -8.36
N ASP A 93 2.14 -0.11 -9.68
CA ASP A 93 3.29 -0.25 -10.59
C ASP A 93 4.42 0.75 -10.27
N HIS A 94 4.07 2.01 -9.96
CA HIS A 94 5.06 3.00 -9.49
C HIS A 94 5.69 2.62 -8.15
N LEU A 95 4.90 2.10 -7.22
CA LEU A 95 5.36 1.70 -5.90
C LEU A 95 6.23 0.44 -5.94
N LEU A 96 5.93 -0.50 -6.82
CA LEU A 96 6.75 -1.69 -7.06
C LEU A 96 8.12 -1.31 -7.63
N ALA A 97 8.15 -0.42 -8.63
CA ALA A 97 9.40 0.10 -9.15
C ALA A 97 10.25 0.78 -8.05
N PHE A 98 9.61 1.48 -7.11
CA PHE A 98 10.29 2.05 -5.94
C PHE A 98 10.81 0.97 -4.97
N ILE A 99 10.03 -0.07 -4.69
CA ILE A 99 10.46 -1.21 -3.86
C ILE A 99 11.68 -1.90 -4.49
N ASP A 100 11.61 -2.24 -5.77
CA ASP A 100 12.70 -2.90 -6.49
C ASP A 100 13.99 -2.05 -6.45
N HIS A 101 13.84 -0.74 -6.66
CA HIS A 101 14.95 0.20 -6.54
C HIS A 101 15.54 0.22 -5.14
N LEU A 102 14.71 0.25 -4.10
CA LEU A 102 15.17 0.23 -2.70
C LEU A 102 15.91 -1.07 -2.38
N GLU A 103 15.33 -2.22 -2.73
CA GLU A 103 15.91 -3.54 -2.49
C GLU A 103 17.29 -3.68 -3.14
N ALA A 104 17.44 -3.23 -4.39
CA ALA A 104 18.72 -3.22 -5.10
C ALA A 104 19.80 -2.38 -4.40
N HIS A 105 19.41 -1.35 -3.64
CA HIS A 105 20.34 -0.43 -2.98
C HIS A 105 20.51 -0.69 -1.47
N MET A 106 19.84 -1.71 -0.91
CA MET A 106 19.99 -2.07 0.51
C MET A 106 21.45 -2.30 0.95
N PRO A 107 22.36 -2.90 0.14
CA PRO A 107 23.76 -3.00 0.52
C PRO A 107 24.45 -1.64 0.75
N ALA A 108 24.08 -0.60 -0.02
CA ALA A 108 24.61 0.74 0.19
C ALA A 108 24.06 1.37 1.47
N VAL A 109 22.75 1.22 1.74
CA VAL A 109 22.10 1.70 2.96
C VAL A 109 22.71 1.07 4.21
N LEU A 110 22.94 -0.25 4.20
CA LEU A 110 23.54 -0.97 5.31
C LEU A 110 24.98 -0.51 5.59
N ARG A 111 25.77 -0.28 4.53
CA ARG A 111 27.12 0.29 4.66
C ARG A 111 27.11 1.69 5.28
N ALA A 112 26.20 2.56 4.83
CA ALA A 112 26.05 3.91 5.38
C ALA A 112 25.68 3.89 6.87
N ARG A 113 24.74 3.02 7.28
CA ARG A 113 24.35 2.84 8.69
C ARG A 113 25.53 2.39 9.55
N ALA A 114 26.30 1.41 9.09
CA ALA A 114 27.47 0.91 9.80
C ALA A 114 28.60 1.94 9.94
N ALA A 115 28.70 2.91 9.02
CA ALA A 115 29.64 4.01 9.12
C ALA A 115 29.19 5.09 10.11
N ALA A 116 27.89 5.38 10.18
CA ALA A 116 27.31 6.38 11.10
C ALA A 116 27.22 5.92 12.57
N SER A 117 27.29 4.61 12.83
CA SER A 117 27.33 4.04 14.18
C SER A 117 28.74 3.94 14.78
N ARG A 118 29.76 4.52 14.12
CA ARG A 118 31.12 4.67 14.64
C ARG A 118 31.38 6.12 14.99
#